data_AF-A0A963URP2-F1
#
_entry.id   AF-A0A963URP2-F1
#
_cell.length_a   1.000
_cell.length_b   1.000
_cell.length_c   1.000
_cell.angle_alpha   90.00
_cell.angle_beta   90.00
_cell.angle_gamma   90.00
#
_symmetry.space_group_name_H-M   'P 1'
#
loop_
_entity.id
_entity.type
_entity.pdbx_description
1 polymer ?
#
loop_
_entity_poly.entity_id
_entity_poly.type
_entity_poly.pdbx_seq_one_letter_code
_entity_poly.pdbx_strand_id
1 'polypeptide(L)'
;MLDKTVKPTEEISVREVFGIDTEMKVKGFAERSDRVPEVDPTYKFDPDTTLAILAGFAYNRRVMIQGYHGTGKSTHIEQVAAHLNWPAVRV
;
A
#
# COMPACT_ATOMS: atom_id res chain seq x y z
N MET A 1 18.20 21.90 -0.39
CA MET A 1 18.05 21.40 0.98
C MET A 1 17.22 20.13 0.87
N LEU A 2 17.86 18.96 0.98
CA LEU A 2 17.16 17.67 0.85
C LEU A 2 16.37 17.42 2.14
N ASP A 3 15.12 17.05 1.93
CA ASP A 3 14.03 17.15 2.89
C ASP A 3 14.28 16.46 4.24
N LYS A 4 13.73 17.08 5.27
CA LYS A 4 13.48 16.44 6.57
C LYS A 4 12.79 15.10 6.29
N THR A 5 13.24 14.06 6.97
CA THR A 5 12.73 12.68 6.86
C THR A 5 11.20 12.67 6.91
N VAL A 6 10.55 12.67 5.73
CA VAL A 6 9.09 12.68 5.63
C VAL A 6 8.61 11.33 6.15
N LYS A 7 7.69 11.36 7.11
CA LYS A 7 7.11 10.16 7.71
C LYS A 7 5.63 10.09 7.34
N PRO A 8 5.07 8.88 7.22
CA PRO A 8 3.63 8.73 7.03
C PRO A 8 2.92 9.12 8.34
N THR A 9 1.98 10.06 8.27
CA THR A 9 1.26 10.62 9.43
C THR A 9 -0.22 10.25 9.44
N GLU A 10 -0.82 10.11 8.27
CA GLU A 10 -2.26 9.95 8.10
C GLU A 10 -2.68 8.54 8.53
N GLU A 11 -3.64 8.46 9.45
CA GLU A 11 -4.25 7.17 9.79
C GLU A 11 -5.32 6.82 8.78
N ILE A 12 -5.12 5.69 8.12
CA ILE A 12 -6.00 5.17 7.09
C ILE A 12 -6.69 3.92 7.63
N SER A 13 -8.02 3.92 7.61
CA SER A 13 -8.86 2.78 7.95
C SER A 13 -8.75 1.72 6.87
N VAL A 14 -8.32 0.51 7.23
CA VAL A 14 -8.21 -0.60 6.27
C VAL A 14 -9.59 -1.04 5.80
N ARG A 15 -10.59 -1.00 6.68
CA ARG A 15 -11.99 -1.31 6.33
C ARG A 15 -12.55 -0.35 5.30
N GLU A 16 -12.36 0.95 5.48
CA GLU A 16 -12.94 1.96 4.59
C GLU A 16 -12.25 1.99 3.23
N VAL A 17 -10.92 1.84 3.20
CA VAL A 17 -10.14 1.99 1.96
C VAL A 17 -10.07 0.69 1.16
N PHE A 18 -9.90 -0.46 1.81
CA PHE A 18 -9.69 -1.74 1.13
C PHE A 18 -10.92 -2.67 1.22
N GLY A 19 -11.97 -2.30 1.96
CA GLY A 19 -13.17 -3.11 2.12
C GLY A 19 -12.96 -4.39 2.94
N ILE A 20 -11.88 -4.47 3.72
CA ILE A 20 -11.52 -5.65 4.51
C ILE A 20 -12.04 -5.47 5.93
N ASP A 21 -12.83 -6.42 6.43
CA ASP A 21 -13.42 -6.31 7.77
C ASP A 21 -12.38 -6.46 8.88
N THR A 22 -11.81 -5.34 9.32
CA THR A 22 -10.81 -5.27 10.38
C THR A 22 -10.79 -3.87 11.01
N GLU A 23 -10.40 -3.80 12.29
CA GLU A 23 -10.15 -2.53 12.99
C GLU A 23 -8.72 -2.00 12.74
N MET A 24 -7.94 -2.67 11.88
CA MET A 24 -6.59 -2.24 11.53
C MET A 24 -6.60 -0.83 10.91
N LYS A 25 -5.70 0.01 11.42
CA LYS A 25 -5.32 1.28 10.79
C LYS A 25 -3.86 1.23 10.39
N VAL A 26 -3.53 1.87 9.27
CA VAL A 26 -2.16 1.99 8.77
C VAL A 26 -1.80 3.45 8.54
N LYS A 27 -0.50 3.75 8.50
CA LYS A 27 -0.01 5.11 8.23
C LYS A 27 0.23 5.30 6.73
N GLY A 28 -0.40 6.33 6.15
CA GLY A 28 -0.12 6.84 4.81
C GLY A 28 0.60 8.19 4.84
N PHE A 29 1.09 8.63 3.69
CA PHE A 29 1.62 9.98 3.53
C PHE A 29 0.47 10.97 3.25
N ALA A 30 0.57 12.17 3.85
CA ALA A 30 -0.41 13.23 3.60
C ALA A 30 -0.36 13.74 2.15
N GLU A 31 0.85 13.92 1.62
CA GLU A 31 1.08 14.46 0.28
C GLU A 31 1.45 13.37 -0.72
N ARG A 32 0.87 13.44 -1.91
CA ARG A 32 1.24 12.57 -3.05
C ARG A 32 2.55 13.07 -3.67
N SER A 33 3.36 12.15 -4.17
CA SER A 33 4.58 12.46 -4.95
C SER A 33 4.58 11.76 -6.30
N ASP A 34 5.47 12.15 -7.20
CA ASP A 34 5.59 11.60 -8.56
C ASP A 34 5.87 10.09 -8.61
N ARG A 35 6.31 9.50 -7.49
CA ARG A 35 6.59 8.06 -7.39
C ARG A 35 5.45 7.26 -6.78
N VAL A 36 4.35 7.90 -6.40
CA VAL A 36 3.14 7.20 -5.95
C VAL A 36 2.43 6.65 -7.19
N PRO A 37 2.11 5.34 -7.26
CA PRO A 37 1.37 4.79 -8.39
C PRO A 37 -0.04 5.38 -8.53
N GLU A 38 -0.60 5.33 -9.74
CA GLU A 38 -1.99 5.73 -9.99
C GLU A 38 -2.99 4.75 -9.34
N VAL A 39 -4.06 5.30 -8.79
CA VAL A 39 -5.16 4.51 -8.21
C VAL A 39 -6.02 3.95 -9.35
N ASP A 40 -6.23 2.64 -9.34
CA ASP A 40 -7.22 1.98 -10.18
C ASP A 40 -8.49 1.70 -9.34
N PRO A 41 -9.58 2.46 -9.55
CA PRO A 41 -10.81 2.30 -8.77
C PRO A 41 -11.55 0.99 -9.06
N THR A 42 -11.14 0.25 -10.10
CA THR A 42 -11.74 -1.04 -10.46
C THR A 42 -10.98 -2.23 -9.87
N TYR A 43 -9.83 -1.98 -9.24
CA TYR A 43 -9.01 -3.03 -8.65
C TYR A 43 -9.73 -3.74 -7.50
N LYS A 44 -9.65 -5.07 -7.49
CA LYS A 44 -10.23 -5.90 -6.43
C LYS A 44 -9.14 -6.43 -5.53
N PHE A 45 -9.17 -6.01 -4.27
CA PHE A 45 -8.21 -6.44 -3.26
C PHE A 45 -8.55 -7.83 -2.74
N ASP A 46 -7.61 -8.77 -2.88
CA ASP A 46 -7.60 -10.00 -2.09
C ASP A 46 -7.27 -9.67 -0.62
N PRO A 47 -8.13 -10.02 0.36
CA PRO A 47 -7.95 -9.60 1.75
C PRO A 47 -6.63 -10.07 2.38
N ASP A 48 -6.27 -11.34 2.20
CA ASP A 48 -5.10 -11.93 2.86
C ASP A 48 -3.79 -11.32 2.34
N THR A 49 -3.66 -11.21 1.02
CA THR A 49 -2.50 -10.56 0.39
C THR A 49 -2.41 -9.09 0.79
N THR A 50 -3.55 -8.39 0.86
CA THR A 50 -3.58 -6.97 1.26
C THR A 50 -3.11 -6.79 2.70
N LEU A 51 -3.63 -7.59 3.64
CA LEU A 51 -3.21 -7.53 5.05
C LEU A 51 -1.73 -7.83 5.23
N ALA A 52 -1.17 -8.78 4.46
CA ALA A 52 0.26 -9.07 4.47
C ALA A 52 1.10 -7.87 4.02
N ILE A 53 0.71 -7.22 2.91
CA ILE A 53 1.37 -6.00 2.41
C ILE A 53 1.27 -4.86 3.42
N LEU A 54 0.08 -4.62 3.95
CA LEU A 54 -0.19 -3.57 4.95
C LEU A 54 0.63 -3.75 6.23
N ALA A 55 0.81 -5.00 6.68
CA ALA A 55 1.70 -5.30 7.80
C ALA A 55 3.17 -5.01 7.47
N GLY A 56 3.57 -5.13 6.21
CA GLY A 56 4.88 -4.69 5.72
C GLY A 56 5.09 -3.19 5.89
N PHE A 57 4.13 -2.38 5.41
CA PHE A 57 4.14 -0.92 5.54
C PHE A 57 4.10 -0.46 7.00
N ALA A 58 3.19 -1.01 7.80
CA ALA A 58 2.95 -0.55 9.17
C ALA A 58 4.09 -0.90 10.15
N TYR A 59 4.75 -2.04 9.94
CA TYR A 59 5.71 -2.58 10.90
C TYR A 59 7.12 -2.77 10.31
N ASN A 60 7.39 -2.20 9.14
CA ASN A 60 8.66 -2.32 8.43
C ASN A 60 9.10 -3.80 8.26
N ARG A 61 8.13 -4.68 7.94
CA ARG A 61 8.39 -6.11 7.72
C ARG A 61 8.65 -6.37 6.24
N ARG A 62 9.64 -7.23 5.95
CA ARG A 62 9.85 -7.74 4.59
C ARG A 62 8.73 -8.70 4.24
N VAL A 63 8.03 -8.43 3.14
CA VAL A 63 6.91 -9.23 2.65
C VAL A 63 7.33 -9.89 1.35
N MET A 64 7.04 -11.18 1.21
CA MET A 64 7.23 -11.94 -0.02
C MET A 64 5.87 -12.33 -0.57
N ILE A 65 5.61 -12.02 -1.84
CA ILE A 65 4.38 -12.41 -2.54
C ILE A 65 4.76 -13.38 -3.66
N GLN A 66 4.14 -14.56 -3.65
CA GLN A 66 4.38 -15.61 -4.63
C GLN A 66 3.10 -15.98 -5.36
N GLY A 67 3.23 -16.38 -6.63
CA GLY A 67 2.12 -16.81 -7.48
C GLY A 67 2.55 -16.88 -8.95
N TYR A 68 1.72 -17.52 -9.78
CA TYR A 68 1.98 -17.68 -11.22
C TYR A 68 2.18 -16.34 -11.96
N HIS A 69 2.76 -16.38 -13.16
CA HIS A 69 2.91 -15.17 -13.96
C HIS A 69 1.52 -14.57 -14.29
N GLY A 70 1.43 -13.25 -14.41
CA GLY A 70 0.19 -12.58 -14.81
C GLY A 70 -0.92 -12.51 -13.75
N THR A 71 -0.71 -12.99 -12.52
CA THR A 71 -1.73 -12.98 -11.45
C THR A 71 -1.80 -11.66 -10.67
N GLY A 72 -1.27 -10.55 -11.21
CA GLY A 72 -1.43 -9.22 -10.60
C GLY A 72 -0.58 -8.91 -9.36
N LYS A 73 0.42 -9.74 -8.99
CA LYS A 73 1.25 -9.56 -7.78
C LYS A 73 1.84 -8.15 -7.63
N SER A 74 2.50 -7.65 -8.68
CA SER A 74 3.12 -6.33 -8.65
C SER A 74 2.08 -5.21 -8.61
N THR A 75 1.00 -5.37 -9.38
CA THR A 75 -0.14 -4.44 -9.37
C THR A 75 -0.79 -4.37 -7.99
N HIS A 76 -0.88 -5.48 -7.25
CA HIS A 76 -1.42 -5.49 -5.88
C HIS A 76 -0.60 -4.59 -4.96
N ILE A 77 0.72 -4.72 -4.98
CA ILE A 77 1.62 -3.87 -4.19
C ILE A 77 1.46 -2.39 -4.59
N GLU A 78 1.42 -2.11 -5.90
CA GLU A 78 1.24 -0.76 -6.43
C GLU A 78 -0.09 -0.14 -6.01
N GLN A 79 -1.19 -0.90 -6.05
CA GLN A 79 -2.50 -0.41 -5.65
C GLN A 79 -2.61 -0.19 -4.15
N VAL A 80 -1.98 -1.02 -3.31
CA VAL A 80 -1.87 -0.71 -1.87
C VAL A 80 -1.04 0.56 -1.65
N ALA A 81 0.10 0.70 -2.33
CA ALA A 81 0.94 1.90 -2.21
C ALA A 81 0.21 3.17 -2.68
N ALA A 82 -0.54 3.10 -3.78
CA ALA A 82 -1.33 4.21 -4.34
C ALA A 82 -2.36 4.73 -3.34
N HIS A 83 -3.12 3.85 -2.70
CA HIS A 83 -4.15 4.22 -1.74
C HIS A 83 -3.59 4.75 -0.41
N LEU A 84 -2.32 4.48 -0.09
CA LEU A 84 -1.65 4.98 1.10
C LEU A 84 -0.71 6.18 0.82
N ASN A 85 -0.67 6.67 -0.43
CA ASN A 85 0.30 7.67 -0.91
C ASN A 85 1.77 7.28 -0.69
N TRP A 86 2.09 5.99 -0.71
CA TRP A 86 3.47 5.54 -0.57
C TRP A 86 4.19 5.57 -1.93
N PRO A 87 5.37 6.20 -2.01
CA PRO A 87 6.24 6.06 -3.18
C PRO A 87 6.62 4.59 -3.41
N ALA A 88 6.48 4.12 -4.65
CA ALA A 88 6.86 2.76 -5.05
C ALA A 88 7.97 2.80 -6.11
N VAL A 89 8.94 1.89 -5.99
CA VAL A 89 10.02 1.74 -6.96
C VAL A 89 10.07 0.29 -7.40
N ARG A 90 9.99 0.05 -8.71
CA ARG A 90 10.20 -1.25 -9.34
C ARG A 90 11.61 -1.30 -9.92
N VAL A 91 12.31 -2.40 -9.68
CA VAL A 91 13.70 -2.67 -10.12
C VAL A 91 13.73 -3.93 -10.95
#